data_AF-A0A7G9ZCW5-F1
#
_entry.id   AF-A0A7G9ZCW5-F1
#
_cell.length_a   1.000
_cell.length_b   1.000
_cell.length_c   1.000
_cell.angle_alpha   90.00
_cell.angle_beta   90.00
_cell.angle_gamma   90.00
#
_symmetry.space_group_name_H-M   'P 1'
#
loop_
_entity.id
_entity.type
_entity.pdbx_description
1 polymer ?
#
loop_
_entity_poly.entity_id
_entity_poly.type
_entity_poly.pdbx_seq_one_letter_code
_entity_poly.pdbx_strand_id
1 'polypeptide(L)' 'MSEYDERWKIEFGKRLETGLKAKEFFFDLSDDDLNTLAHSLKGVEIEEMTPWALLMELITQNPKMLDELAKELL' A
#
# COMPACT_ATOMS: atom_id res chain seq x y z
N MET A 1 7.25 27.76 14.07
CA MET A 1 6.76 26.43 13.63
C MET A 1 7.95 25.51 13.76
N SER A 2 7.86 24.58 14.70
CA SER A 2 8.98 24.08 15.50
C SER A 2 9.62 22.88 14.81
N GLU A 3 10.92 22.68 15.03
CA GLU A 3 11.76 21.53 14.60
C GLU A 3 11.07 20.16 14.71
N TYR A 4 10.08 20.02 15.60
CA TYR A 4 9.19 18.88 15.68
C TYR A 4 8.37 18.61 14.40
N ASP A 5 7.79 19.63 13.77
CA ASP A 5 6.98 19.48 12.55
C ASP A 5 7.83 19.01 11.36
N GLU A 6 9.08 19.48 11.28
CA GLU A 6 10.03 19.05 10.26
C GLU A 6 10.43 17.59 10.47
N ARG A 7 10.79 17.22 11.70
CA ARG A 7 11.11 15.83 12.04
C ARG A 7 9.93 14.89 11.81
N TRP A 8 8.72 15.30 12.20
CA TRP A 8 7.52 14.51 11.98
C TRP A 8 7.23 14.31 10.49
N LYS A 9 7.38 15.36 9.66
CA LYS A 9 7.25 15.22 8.20
C LYS A 9 8.31 14.31 7.60
N ILE A 10 9.54 14.35 8.09
CA ILE A 10 10.62 13.48 7.60
C ILE A 10 10.37 12.03 8.00
N GLU A 11 9.99 11.78 9.25
CA GLU A 11 9.82 10.43 9.80
C GLU A 11 8.50 9.77 9.32
N PHE A 12 7.41 10.52 9.20
CA PHE A 12 6.08 9.98 8.90
C PHE A 12 5.47 10.46 7.59
N GLY A 13 5.94 11.58 7.03
CA GLY A 13 5.31 12.20 5.86
C GLY A 13 5.28 11.27 4.65
N LYS A 14 6.41 10.61 4.34
CA LYS A 14 6.47 9.65 3.23
C LYS A 14 5.50 8.47 3.46
N ARG A 15 5.49 7.89 4.67
CA ARG A 15 4.58 6.78 5.02
C ARG A 15 3.11 7.17 4.89
N LEU A 16 2.76 8.38 5.34
CA LEU A 16 1.37 8.89 5.29
C LEU A 16 0.93 9.21 3.87
N GLU A 17 1.79 9.85 3.08
CA GLU A 17 1.52 10.15 1.67
C GLU A 17 1.30 8.86 0.88
N THR A 18 2.17 7.89 1.08
CA THR A 18 2.07 6.59 0.45
C THR A 18 0.82 5.81 0.89
N GLY A 19 0.48 5.85 2.18
CA GLY A 19 -0.76 5.26 2.69
C GLY A 19 -2.01 5.93 2.15
N LEU A 20 -1.97 7.25 1.93
CA LEU A 20 -3.07 8.01 1.34
C LEU A 20 -3.28 7.62 -0.13
N LYS A 21 -2.22 7.56 -0.93
CA LYS A 21 -2.29 7.10 -2.33
C LYS A 21 -2.81 5.67 -2.45
N ALA A 22 -2.32 4.76 -1.60
CA ALA A 22 -2.83 3.40 -1.54
C ALA A 22 -4.34 3.39 -1.25
N LYS A 23 -4.79 4.15 -0.26
CA LYS A 23 -6.22 4.26 0.05
C LYS A 23 -7.03 4.76 -1.15
N GLU A 24 -6.57 5.80 -1.83
CA GLU A 24 -7.26 6.36 -3.01
C GLU A 24 -7.34 5.32 -4.14
N PHE A 25 -6.24 4.63 -4.45
CA PHE A 25 -6.23 3.55 -5.42
C PHE A 25 -7.24 2.44 -5.10
N PHE A 26 -7.26 1.95 -3.85
CA PHE A 26 -8.22 0.91 -3.45
C PHE A 26 -9.67 1.40 -3.45
N PHE A 27 -9.90 2.69 -3.30
CA PHE A 27 -11.24 3.28 -3.34
C PHE A 27 -11.84 3.28 -4.75
N ASP A 28 -10.98 3.36 -5.77
CA ASP A 28 -11.40 3.38 -7.18
C ASP A 28 -11.57 1.97 -7.79
N LEU A 29 -11.22 0.91 -7.04
CA LEU A 29 -11.38 -0.48 -7.47
C LEU A 29 -12.83 -0.94 -7.39
N SER A 30 -13.23 -1.83 -8.31
CA SER A 30 -14.53 -2.51 -8.24
C SER A 30 -14.53 -3.66 -7.23
N ASP A 31 -15.72 -4.13 -6.83
CA ASP A 31 -15.86 -5.30 -5.97
C ASP A 31 -15.17 -6.55 -6.56
N ASP A 32 -15.21 -6.73 -7.88
CA ASP A 32 -14.56 -7.85 -8.57
C ASP A 32 -13.03 -7.76 -8.49
N ASP A 33 -12.48 -6.55 -8.59
CA ASP A 33 -11.04 -6.31 -8.43
C ASP A 33 -10.61 -6.60 -6.99
N LEU A 34 -11.39 -6.13 -6.01
CA LEU A 34 -11.13 -6.38 -4.58
C LEU A 34 -11.19 -7.88 -4.25
N ASN A 35 -12.16 -8.61 -4.81
CA ASN A 35 -12.26 -10.06 -4.65
C ASN A 35 -11.06 -10.77 -5.27
N THR A 36 -10.59 -10.33 -6.44
CA THR A 36 -9.40 -10.87 -7.09
C THR A 36 -8.15 -10.69 -6.23
N LEU A 37 -7.97 -9.49 -5.66
CA LEU A 37 -6.87 -9.19 -4.74
C LEU A 37 -6.95 -10.04 -3.46
N ALA A 38 -8.14 -10.17 -2.86
CA ALA A 38 -8.32 -11.01 -1.67
C ALA A 38 -8.02 -12.50 -1.96
N HIS A 39 -8.43 -13.00 -3.12
CA HIS A 39 -8.12 -14.37 -3.53
C HIS A 39 -6.63 -14.60 -3.81
N SER A 40 -5.92 -13.59 -4.32
CA SER A 40 -4.47 -13.70 -4.57
C SER A 40 -3.65 -13.84 -3.29
N LEU A 41 -4.15 -13.34 -2.15
CA LEU A 41 -3.50 -13.48 -0.85
C LEU A 41 -3.76 -14.84 -0.19
N LYS A 42 -4.61 -15.69 -0.78
CA LYS A 42 -4.96 -16.99 -0.20
C LYS A 42 -3.74 -17.92 -0.20
N GLY A 43 -3.22 -18.20 0.99
CA GLY A 43 -2.06 -19.09 1.18
C GLY A 43 -0.71 -18.37 1.15
N VAL A 44 -0.71 -17.04 1.11
CA VAL A 44 0.51 -16.23 1.32
C VAL A 44 0.77 -16.11 2.81
N GLU A 45 1.98 -16.49 3.24
CA GLU A 45 2.44 -16.24 4.61
C GLU A 45 2.96 -14.81 4.71
N ILE A 46 2.16 -13.93 5.30
CA ILE A 46 2.58 -12.56 5.59
C ILE A 46 3.34 -12.58 6.91
N GLU A 47 4.67 -12.46 6.86
CA GLU A 47 5.54 -12.51 8.05
C GLU A 47 5.20 -11.42 9.08
N GLU A 48 4.85 -10.22 8.62
CA GLU A 48 4.44 -9.11 9.47
C GLU A 48 3.07 -8.56 9.05
N MET A 49 2.07 -8.60 9.95
CA MET A 49 0.78 -7.94 9.72
C MET A 49 0.88 -6.41 9.86
N THR A 50 1.61 -5.77 8.94
CA THR A 50 1.65 -4.32 8.79
C THR A 50 1.02 -3.91 7.46
N PRO A 51 0.45 -2.69 7.35
CA PRO A 51 -0.12 -2.22 6.09
C PRO A 51 0.89 -2.24 4.94
N TRP A 52 2.18 -1.99 5.24
CA TRP A 52 3.26 -1.99 4.27
C TRP A 52 3.55 -3.40 3.74
N ALA A 53 3.70 -4.37 4.64
CA ALA A 53 3.94 -5.77 4.25
C ALA A 53 2.76 -6.33 3.43
N LEU A 54 1.52 -6.04 3.83
CA LEU A 54 0.33 -6.42 3.08
C LEU A 54 0.33 -5.80 1.67
N LEU A 55 0.67 -4.51 1.55
CA LEU A 55 0.79 -3.80 0.27
C LEU A 55 1.86 -4.44 -0.64
N MET A 56 3.02 -4.75 -0.10
CA MET A 56 4.12 -5.37 -0.84
C MET A 56 3.75 -6.78 -1.32
N GLU A 57 3.07 -7.57 -0.50
CA GLU A 57 2.59 -8.89 -0.89
C GLU A 57 1.53 -8.80 -2.00
N LEU A 58 0.58 -7.89 -1.86
CA LEU A 58 -0.43 -7.65 -2.90
C LEU A 58 0.20 -7.30 -4.25
N ILE A 59 1.18 -6.38 -4.27
CA ILE A 59 1.94 -5.98 -5.47
C ILE A 59 2.68 -7.17 -6.05
N THR A 60 3.32 -7.97 -5.19
CA THR A 60 4.10 -9.14 -5.62
C THR A 60 3.21 -10.20 -6.28
N GLN A 61 2.01 -10.44 -5.74
CA GLN A 61 1.07 -11.42 -6.30
C GLN A 61 0.34 -10.90 -7.55
N ASN A 62 0.09 -9.59 -7.67
CA ASN A 62 -0.66 -9.00 -8.78
C ASN A 62 0.05 -7.78 -9.41
N PRO A 63 1.27 -7.94 -9.96
CA PRO A 63 2.08 -6.82 -10.41
C PRO A 63 1.43 -6.04 -11.55
N LYS A 64 0.55 -6.65 -12.35
CA LYS A 64 -0.15 -5.95 -13.46
C LYS A 64 -1.26 -5.02 -12.98
N MET A 65 -2.00 -5.39 -11.95
CA MET A 65 -3.09 -4.57 -11.41
C MET A 65 -2.55 -3.45 -10.53
N LEU A 66 -1.39 -3.66 -9.92
CA LEU A 66 -0.80 -2.74 -8.94
C LEU A 66 0.48 -2.06 -9.44
N ASP A 67 0.77 -2.09 -10.75
CA ASP A 67 1.98 -1.50 -11.34
C ASP A 67 2.04 0.03 -11.11
N GLU A 68 0.89 0.69 -11.21
CA GLU A 68 0.76 2.12 -10.93
C GLU A 68 1.06 2.44 -9.46
N LEU A 69 0.53 1.62 -8.54
CA LEU A 69 0.81 1.74 -7.12
C LEU A 69 2.29 1.44 -6.82
N ALA A 70 2.86 0.42 -7.44
CA ALA A 70 4.25 -0.02 -7.24
C ALA A 70 5.26 1.05 -7.68
N LYS A 71 5.00 1.75 -8.78
CA LYS A 71 5.85 2.87 -9.27
C LYS A 71 5.89 4.07 -8.32
N GLU A 72 4.81 4.28 -7.57
CA GLU A 72 4.73 5.35 -6.58
C GLU A 72 5.31 4.93 -5.21
N LEU A 73 5.40 3.63 -4.97
CA LEU A 73 5.87 3.01 -3.72
C LEU A 73 7.38 2.76 -3.67
N LEU A 74 7.99 2.39 -4.80
CA LEU A 74 9.41 1.99 -4.96
C LEU A 74 10.26 3.09 -5.58
#